data_AF-A0A1E9VPU4-F1
#
_entry.id   AF-A0A1E9VPU4-F1
#
_cell.length_a   1.000
_cell.length_b   1.000
_cell.length_c   1.000
_cell.angle_alpha   90.00
_cell.angle_beta   90.00
_cell.angle_gamma   90.00
#
_symmetry.space_group_name_H-M   'P 1'
#
loop_
_entity.id
_entity.type
_entity.pdbx_description
1 polymer ?
#
loop_
_entity_poly.entity_id
_entity_poly.type
_entity_poly.pdbx_seq_one_letter_code
_entity_poly.pdbx_strand_id
1 'polypeptide(L)'
;MWVHNADCCGVRVDGTTHGNQRFHERGFTQEKVNDIVNNYSEKGYQPGGLTVYVKKKQDSSYDVIIVNKDGQLVTAVGGNESKTNLPNRRAVMRMLNNNGGFSGVPLD
;
A
#
# COMPACT_ATOMS: atom_id res chain seq x y z
N MET A 1 6.53 11.54 24.10
CA MET A 1 7.53 11.70 23.03
C MET A 1 7.93 10.28 22.64
N TRP A 2 7.40 9.76 21.54
CA TRP A 2 7.72 8.41 21.09
C TRP A 2 8.57 8.53 19.83
N VAL A 3 9.86 8.29 19.99
CA VAL A 3 10.83 8.15 18.91
C VAL A 3 11.27 6.70 18.95
N HIS A 4 11.05 5.96 17.87
CA HIS A 4 11.89 4.82 17.54
C HIS A 4 12.25 4.91 16.06
N ASN A 5 13.52 5.31 15.84
CA ASN A 5 14.24 5.16 14.59
C ASN A 5 14.20 3.69 14.13
N ALA A 6 13.78 3.48 12.89
CA ALA A 6 14.06 2.27 12.12
C ALA A 6 14.66 2.70 10.79
N ASP A 7 15.96 3.01 10.79
CA ASP A 7 16.78 3.15 9.57
C ASP A 7 17.07 1.76 8.98
N CYS A 8 16.05 1.09 8.44
CA CYS A 8 16.19 -0.13 7.63
C CYS A 8 14.92 -0.34 6.78
N CYS A 9 14.98 -0.02 5.48
CA CYS A 9 14.09 -0.48 4.39
C CYS A 9 12.55 -0.54 4.65
N GLY A 10 12.05 0.16 5.67
CA GLY A 10 10.65 0.11 6.09
C GLY A 10 9.91 1.37 5.66
N VAL A 11 8.69 1.20 5.15
CA VAL A 11 7.80 2.32 4.84
C VAL A 11 7.51 3.09 6.12
N ARG A 12 7.73 4.41 6.05
CA ARG A 12 7.43 5.35 7.11
C ARG A 12 5.91 5.53 7.22
N VAL A 13 5.30 4.98 8.29
CA VAL A 13 3.87 5.11 8.61
C VAL A 13 3.58 6.40 9.41
N ASP A 14 4.60 7.22 9.65
CA ASP A 14 4.51 8.68 9.71
C ASP A 14 4.21 9.27 8.30
N GLY A 15 3.28 8.64 7.59
CA GLY A 15 2.93 8.95 6.21
C GLY A 15 2.14 10.26 6.08
N THR A 16 1.67 10.51 4.86
CA THR A 16 0.78 11.65 4.59
C THR A 16 -0.46 11.59 5.50
N THR A 17 -1.07 12.75 5.83
CA THR A 17 -2.28 12.80 6.66
C THR A 17 -3.37 11.84 6.15
N HIS A 18 -3.54 11.76 4.83
CA HIS A 18 -4.48 10.84 4.20
C HIS A 18 -4.07 9.37 4.35
N GLY A 19 -2.79 9.05 4.14
CA GLY A 19 -2.25 7.70 4.30
C GLY A 19 -2.44 7.16 5.71
N ASN A 20 -2.18 7.98 6.73
CA ASN A 20 -2.32 7.59 8.13
C ASN A 20 -3.79 7.38 8.50
N GLN A 21 -4.69 8.24 8.03
CA GLN A 21 -6.12 8.04 8.20
C GLN A 21 -6.57 6.71 7.61
N ARG A 22 -6.19 6.40 6.36
CA ARG A 22 -6.54 5.14 5.70
C ARG A 22 -5.94 3.93 6.41
N PHE A 23 -4.68 4.03 6.83
CA PHE A 23 -4.00 2.97 7.58
C PHE A 23 -4.78 2.58 8.85
N HIS A 24 -5.18 3.58 9.66
CA HIS A 24 -5.94 3.35 10.89
C HIS A 24 -7.36 2.86 10.63
N GLU A 25 -8.11 3.52 9.73
CA GLU A 25 -9.49 3.13 9.38
C GLU A 25 -9.58 1.69 8.86
N ARG A 26 -8.53 1.22 8.19
CA ARG A 26 -8.50 -0.12 7.56
C ARG A 26 -7.89 -1.19 8.47
N GLY A 27 -7.48 -0.81 9.69
CA GLY A 27 -6.88 -1.71 10.68
C GLY A 27 -5.53 -2.30 10.25
N PHE A 28 -4.74 -1.57 9.46
CA PHE A 28 -3.38 -2.00 9.16
C PHE A 28 -2.47 -1.81 10.38
N THR A 29 -1.46 -2.67 10.46
CA THR A 29 -0.34 -2.53 11.40
C THR A 29 0.94 -2.22 10.62
N GLN A 30 1.92 -1.61 11.29
CA GLN A 30 3.23 -1.36 10.68
C GLN A 30 3.86 -2.65 10.16
N GLU A 31 3.76 -3.72 10.95
CA GLU A 31 4.25 -5.05 10.59
C GLU A 31 3.61 -5.55 9.29
N LYS A 32 2.29 -5.40 9.15
CA LYS A 32 1.57 -5.79 7.93
C LYS A 32 2.00 -4.97 6.72
N VAL A 33 2.19 -3.65 6.87
CA VAL A 33 2.69 -2.81 5.79
C VAL A 33 4.10 -3.22 5.38
N ASN A 34 4.99 -3.44 6.35
CA ASN A 34 6.36 -3.89 6.08
C ASN A 34 6.38 -5.27 5.41
N ASP A 35 5.53 -6.20 5.84
CA ASP A 35 5.38 -7.51 5.21
C ASP A 35 4.86 -7.41 3.77
N ILE A 36 3.96 -6.46 3.47
CA ILE A 36 3.51 -6.21 2.10
C ILE A 36 4.63 -5.64 1.24
N VAL A 37 5.38 -4.67 1.74
CA VAL A 37 6.44 -3.98 0.98
C VAL A 37 7.65 -4.90 0.73
N ASN A 38 7.96 -5.79 1.67
CA ASN A 38 9.10 -6.70 1.55
C ASN A 38 8.74 -8.00 0.83
N ASN A 39 7.48 -8.47 0.95
CA ASN A 39 7.02 -9.74 0.40
C ASN A 39 5.79 -9.54 -0.50
N TYR A 40 5.86 -8.57 -1.41
CA TYR A 40 4.78 -8.29 -2.36
C TYR A 40 4.62 -9.43 -3.36
N SER A 41 3.40 -9.60 -3.85
CA SER A 41 3.12 -10.45 -5.01
C SER A 41 3.44 -9.70 -6.30
N GLU A 42 3.16 -8.40 -6.34
CA GLU A 42 3.39 -7.56 -7.51
C GLU A 42 3.78 -6.13 -7.11
N LYS A 43 4.62 -5.52 -7.93
CA LYS A 43 5.06 -4.13 -7.81
C LYS A 43 4.75 -3.38 -9.09
N GLY A 44 4.35 -2.13 -8.96
CA GLY A 44 4.20 -1.23 -10.10
C GLY A 44 4.19 0.23 -9.68
N TYR A 45 3.75 1.09 -10.58
CA TYR A 45 3.97 2.53 -10.49
C TYR A 45 2.75 3.32 -10.95
N GLN A 46 2.59 4.53 -10.40
CA GLN A 46 1.63 5.53 -10.84
C GLN A 46 2.33 6.89 -11.03
N PRO A 47 1.74 7.83 -11.80
CA PRO A 47 2.31 9.17 -12.00
C PRO A 47 2.60 9.89 -10.68
N GLY A 48 3.58 10.81 -10.71
CA GLY A 48 4.09 11.48 -9.51
C GLY A 48 5.10 10.63 -8.72
N GLY A 49 5.67 9.60 -9.36
CA GLY A 49 6.57 8.61 -8.80
C GLY A 49 6.03 7.88 -7.58
N LEU A 50 4.75 7.53 -7.62
CA LEU A 50 4.17 6.66 -6.63
C LEU A 50 4.54 5.21 -6.94
N THR A 51 4.89 4.45 -5.90
CA THR A 51 5.13 3.01 -5.99
C THR A 51 3.97 2.26 -5.38
N VAL A 52 3.48 1.24 -6.08
CA VAL A 52 2.38 0.37 -5.68
C VAL A 52 2.92 -1.00 -5.34
N TYR A 53 2.60 -1.48 -4.14
CA TYR A 53 2.86 -2.84 -3.69
C TYR A 53 1.53 -3.57 -3.52
N VAL A 54 1.39 -4.71 -4.20
CA VAL A 54 0.20 -5.55 -4.14
C VAL A 54 0.58 -6.88 -3.50
N LYS A 55 -0.16 -7.31 -2.49
CA LYS A 55 0.02 -8.61 -1.85
C LYS A 55 -1.25 -9.42 -1.90
N LYS A 56 -1.15 -10.64 -2.43
CA LYS A 56 -2.22 -11.64 -2.34
C LYS A 56 -2.19 -12.27 -0.96
N LYS A 57 -3.34 -12.27 -0.28
CA LYS A 57 -3.58 -12.91 1.01
C LYS A 57 -3.89 -14.41 0.83
N GLN A 58 -3.82 -15.16 1.93
CA GLN A 58 -4.12 -16.60 1.95
C GLN A 58 -5.56 -16.91 1.50
N ASP A 59 -6.51 -16.04 1.84
CA ASP A 59 -7.92 -16.11 1.42
C ASP A 59 -8.15 -15.68 -0.05
N SER A 60 -7.09 -15.52 -0.83
CA SER A 60 -7.09 -15.05 -2.23
C SER A 60 -7.56 -13.61 -2.45
N SER A 61 -7.87 -12.86 -1.40
CA SER A 61 -8.06 -11.41 -1.50
C SER A 61 -6.73 -10.66 -1.53
N TYR A 62 -6.76 -9.35 -1.74
CA TYR A 62 -5.56 -8.55 -1.96
C TYR A 62 -5.51 -7.34 -1.03
N ASP A 63 -4.30 -7.03 -0.57
CA ASP A 63 -3.95 -5.76 0.07
C ASP A 63 -3.04 -4.94 -0.88
N VAL A 64 -3.20 -3.62 -0.87
CA VAL A 64 -2.42 -2.69 -1.69
C VAL A 64 -1.90 -1.56 -0.82
N ILE A 65 -0.61 -1.31 -0.93
CA ILE A 65 0.10 -0.20 -0.29
C ILE A 65 0.66 0.70 -1.38
N ILE A 66 0.40 2.00 -1.29
CA ILE A 66 0.96 2.99 -2.20
C ILE A 66 1.81 3.97 -1.41
N VAL A 67 3.03 4.20 -1.87
CA VAL A 67 3.99 5.11 -1.25
C VAL A 67 4.50 6.14 -2.25
N ASN A 68 4.94 7.29 -1.76
CA ASN A 68 5.61 8.29 -2.58
C ASN A 68 7.11 7.99 -2.76
N LYS A 69 7.81 8.87 -3.49
CA LYS A 69 9.25 8.80 -3.76
C LYS A 69 10.10 8.76 -2.48
N ASP A 70 9.61 9.38 -1.40
CA ASP A 70 10.28 9.44 -0.09
C ASP A 70 10.02 8.20 0.79
N GLY A 71 9.24 7.22 0.28
CA GLY A 71 8.87 6.01 1.02
C GLY A 71 7.80 6.25 2.09
N GLN A 72 7.07 7.37 2.03
CA GLN A 72 5.96 7.67 2.92
C GLN A 72 4.66 7.04 2.43
N LEU A 73 3.85 6.55 3.37
CA LEU A 73 2.54 5.99 3.05
C LEU A 73 1.58 7.06 2.49
N VAL A 74 1.09 6.83 1.28
CA VAL A 74 0.07 7.67 0.62
C VAL A 74 -1.32 7.06 0.80
N THR A 75 -1.45 5.75 0.61
CA THR A 75 -2.72 5.07 0.87
C THR A 75 -2.54 3.58 1.13
N ALA A 76 -3.50 3.01 1.86
CA ALA A 76 -3.64 1.58 2.09
C ALA A 76 -5.06 1.14 1.71
N VAL A 77 -5.16 0.09 0.90
CA VAL A 77 -6.43 -0.49 0.42
C VAL A 77 -6.44 -1.98 0.73
N GLY A 78 -7.59 -2.52 1.14
CA GLY A 78 -7.67 -3.84 1.76
C GLY A 78 -7.86 -3.72 3.27
N GLY A 79 -7.15 -4.55 4.03
CA GLY A 79 -7.16 -4.54 5.49
C GLY A 79 -7.91 -5.73 6.10
N ASN A 80 -8.45 -5.51 7.31
CA ASN A 80 -9.10 -6.56 8.10
C ASN A 80 -10.61 -6.67 7.87
N GLU A 81 -11.22 -5.71 7.18
CA GLU A 81 -12.66 -5.70 6.96
C GLU A 81 -13.06 -6.34 5.63
N SER A 82 -14.09 -7.19 5.66
CA SER A 82 -14.65 -7.82 4.46
C SER A 82 -15.15 -6.80 3.43
N LYS A 83 -15.59 -5.61 3.89
CA LYS A 83 -16.08 -4.51 3.05
C LYS A 83 -14.97 -3.76 2.31
N THR A 84 -13.73 -3.88 2.76
CA THR A 84 -12.58 -3.14 2.22
C THR A 84 -11.66 -4.03 1.40
N ASN A 85 -11.91 -5.34 1.39
CA ASN A 85 -11.17 -6.34 0.65
C ASN A 85 -11.24 -6.12 -0.86
N LEU A 86 -10.13 -6.38 -1.53
CA LEU A 86 -10.06 -6.52 -2.98
C LEU A 86 -10.15 -8.02 -3.28
N PRO A 87 -11.33 -8.55 -3.67
CA PRO A 87 -11.57 -10.00 -3.69
C PRO A 87 -10.84 -10.73 -4.81
N ASN A 88 -10.35 -10.00 -5.81
CA ASN A 88 -9.62 -10.57 -6.94
C ASN A 88 -8.76 -9.51 -7.63
N ARG A 89 -7.85 -9.98 -8.49
CA ARG A 89 -6.95 -9.12 -9.26
C ARG A 89 -7.68 -8.09 -10.13
N ARG A 90 -8.87 -8.41 -10.66
CA ARG A 90 -9.67 -7.47 -11.46
C ARG A 90 -10.15 -6.28 -10.61
N ALA A 91 -10.50 -6.50 -9.35
CA ALA A 91 -10.85 -5.43 -8.41
C ALA A 91 -9.63 -4.54 -8.10
N VAL A 92 -8.45 -5.13 -7.92
CA VAL A 92 -7.19 -4.39 -7.74
C VAL A 92 -6.93 -3.47 -8.93
N MET A 93 -6.94 -4.00 -10.16
CA MET A 93 -6.67 -3.21 -11.36
C MET A 93 -7.72 -2.12 -11.59
N ARG A 94 -9.00 -2.39 -11.31
CA ARG A 94 -10.07 -1.37 -11.37
C ARG A 94 -9.80 -0.24 -10.38
N MET A 95 -9.44 -0.57 -9.14
CA MET A 95 -9.12 0.42 -8.11
C MET A 95 -7.92 1.27 -8.51
N LEU A 96 -6.84 0.66 -9.00
CA LEU A 96 -5.64 1.38 -9.44
C LEU A 96 -5.94 2.30 -10.64
N ASN A 97 -6.69 1.81 -11.63
CA ASN A 97 -7.08 2.61 -12.79
C ASN A 97 -7.97 3.80 -12.42
N ASN A 98 -8.84 3.64 -11.42
CA ASN A 98 -9.65 4.75 -10.91
C ASN A 98 -8.83 5.76 -10.09
N ASN A 99 -7.65 5.37 -9.61
CA ASN A 99 -6.79 6.15 -8.72
C ASN A 99 -5.43 6.48 -9.33
N GLY A 100 -5.36 6.74 -10.65
CA GLY A 100 -4.14 7.20 -11.32
C GLY A 100 -3.46 6.19 -12.25
N GLY A 101 -4.07 5.04 -12.50
CA GLY A 101 -3.53 4.02 -13.42
C GLY A 101 -2.62 3.01 -12.74
N PHE A 102 -2.04 2.12 -13.54
CA PHE A 102 -1.00 1.20 -13.12
C PHE A 102 -0.01 0.98 -14.26
N SER A 103 1.28 1.13 -13.97
CA SER A 103 2.36 0.83 -14.88
C SER A 103 3.27 -0.24 -14.29
N GLY A 104 3.71 -1.17 -15.14
CA GLY A 104 4.76 -2.13 -14.79
C GLY A 104 6.17 -1.53 -14.81
N VAL A 105 6.31 -0.30 -15.32
CA VAL A 105 7.58 0.43 -15.37
C VAL A 105 7.49 1.75 -14.60
N PRO A 106 8.60 2.24 -14.03
CA PRO A 106 8.63 3.53 -13.33
C PRO A 106 8.04 4.66 -14.18
N LEU A 107 7.29 5.55 -13.52
CA LEU A 107 6.74 6.76 -14.12
C LEU A 107 7.30 7.96 -13.35
N ASP A 108 7.85 8.93 -14.07
CA ASP A 108 8.55 10.09 -13.51
C ASP A 108 7.60 11.10 -12.83
#